data_AF-A0A7Z9C003-F1
#
_entry.id   AF-A0A7Z9C003-F1
#
_cell.length_a   1.000
_cell.length_b   1.000
_cell.length_c   1.000
_cell.angle_alpha   90.00
_cell.angle_beta   90.00
_cell.angle_gamma   90.00
#
_symmetry.space_group_name_H-M   'P 1'
#
loop_
_entity.id
_entity.type
_entity.pdbx_description
1 polymer ?
#
loop_
_entity_poly.entity_id
_entity_poly.type
_entity_poly.pdbx_seq_one_letter_code
_entity_poly.pdbx_strand_id
1 'polypeptide(L)'
;MINPNFVKHQLKIKAFHHQELLEIALTHPDAISENLDLTPEEQKLRTLEYLGISRLGSNLFSQMVSDYLYLHCSHLGSATCTLLKSDLVSPAILAQLTIKINLDQGSDLGKNYPLKPDFEQEKVLSELFEAVVGAVYLEWERDFEKTYNWLANQFLAGVVNQILMDLFIEFVPAADWDANFYPWFGSNHLTCPSKKSASKSTSLFCS
;
A
#
# COMPACT_ATOMS: atom_id res chain seq x y z
N MET A 1 18.81 0.59 10.51
CA MET A 1 18.29 0.29 11.87
C MET A 1 16.79 0.52 11.86
N ILE A 2 16.03 -0.55 12.07
CA ILE A 2 14.56 -0.52 12.10
C ILE A 2 14.01 0.29 13.28
N ASN A 3 12.81 0.85 13.12
CA ASN A 3 12.07 1.52 14.20
C ASN A 3 10.61 1.01 14.28
N PRO A 4 10.37 -0.14 14.93
CA PRO A 4 9.04 -0.74 15.01
C PRO A 4 8.01 0.14 15.72
N ASN A 5 8.42 0.96 16.70
CA ASN A 5 7.50 1.84 17.43
C ASN A 5 7.00 2.99 16.56
N PHE A 6 7.88 3.56 15.73
CA PHE A 6 7.48 4.53 14.72
C PHE A 6 6.48 3.90 13.74
N VAL A 7 6.76 2.70 13.24
CA VAL A 7 5.86 2.00 12.32
C VAL A 7 4.50 1.71 12.94
N LYS A 8 4.43 1.19 14.18
CA LYS A 8 3.16 0.98 14.89
C LYS A 8 2.31 2.25 14.97
N HIS A 9 2.95 3.39 15.22
CA HIS A 9 2.27 4.69 15.24
C HIS A 9 1.71 5.04 13.85
N GLN A 10 2.48 4.84 12.77
CA GLN A 10 1.99 5.06 11.39
C GLN A 10 0.83 4.13 11.02
N LEU A 11 0.89 2.86 11.44
CA LEU A 11 -0.17 1.88 11.23
C LEU A 11 -1.40 2.11 12.14
N LYS A 12 -1.31 3.02 13.11
CA LYS A 12 -2.31 3.30 14.16
C LYS A 12 -2.68 2.06 14.99
N ILE A 13 -1.71 1.16 15.20
CA ILE A 13 -1.87 -0.06 16.00
C ILE A 13 -1.21 0.16 17.37
N LYS A 14 -2.02 0.21 18.44
CA LYS A 14 -1.54 0.52 19.80
C LYS A 14 -0.83 -0.66 20.47
N ALA A 15 -1.37 -1.87 20.31
CA ALA A 15 -0.82 -3.09 20.90
C ALA A 15 -0.43 -4.03 19.76
N PHE A 16 0.86 -4.36 19.71
CA PHE A 16 1.44 -5.33 18.78
C PHE A 16 2.29 -6.26 19.64
N HIS A 17 1.81 -7.47 19.92
CA HIS A 17 2.40 -8.37 20.91
C HIS A 17 3.63 -9.10 20.34
N HIS A 18 3.58 -9.48 19.07
CA HIS A 18 4.61 -10.26 18.40
C HIS A 18 5.59 -9.35 17.66
N GLN A 19 6.49 -8.67 18.39
CA GLN A 19 7.44 -7.71 17.81
C GLN A 19 8.24 -8.29 16.65
N GLU A 20 8.59 -9.57 16.74
CA GLU A 20 9.35 -10.31 15.75
C GLU A 20 8.70 -10.26 14.35
N LEU A 21 7.36 -10.23 14.25
CA LEU A 21 6.68 -10.14 12.96
C LEU A 21 6.96 -8.80 12.27
N LEU A 22 6.99 -7.70 13.02
CA LEU A 22 7.38 -6.39 12.50
C LEU A 22 8.87 -6.33 12.22
N GLU A 23 9.71 -6.90 13.06
CA GLU A 23 11.16 -6.93 12.80
C GLU A 23 11.48 -7.67 11.49
N ILE A 24 10.81 -8.81 11.25
CA ILE A 24 10.90 -9.54 9.99
C ILE A 24 10.38 -8.66 8.85
N ALA A 25 9.15 -8.15 8.93
CA ALA A 25 8.54 -7.38 7.84
C ALA A 25 9.30 -6.09 7.49
N LEU A 26 9.99 -5.47 8.45
CA LEU A 26 10.71 -4.21 8.28
C LEU A 26 12.19 -4.40 7.91
N THR A 27 12.66 -5.64 7.72
CA THR A 27 14.05 -5.93 7.34
C THR A 27 14.07 -6.65 5.99
N HIS A 28 14.32 -5.89 4.92
CA HIS A 28 14.33 -6.42 3.56
C HIS A 28 15.48 -7.44 3.36
N PRO A 29 15.33 -8.47 2.48
CA PRO A 29 16.38 -9.45 2.21
C PRO A 29 17.76 -8.87 1.87
N ASP A 30 17.82 -7.73 1.17
CA ASP A 30 19.08 -7.04 0.89
C ASP A 30 19.78 -6.63 2.20
N ALA A 31 19.05 -6.07 3.17
CA ALA A 31 19.60 -5.73 4.50
C ALA A 31 20.04 -6.97 5.29
N ILE A 32 19.29 -8.07 5.18
CA ILE A 32 19.63 -9.35 5.82
C ILE A 32 20.97 -9.87 5.27
N SER A 33 21.14 -9.83 3.95
CA SER A 33 22.36 -10.30 3.28
C SER A 33 23.60 -9.49 3.61
N GLU A 34 23.42 -8.21 3.91
CA GLU A 34 24.49 -7.28 4.29
C GLU A 34 24.86 -7.35 5.78
N ASN A 35 24.10 -8.10 6.58
CA ASN A 35 24.33 -8.24 8.01
C ASN A 35 25.43 -9.28 8.29
N LEU A 36 26.61 -8.79 8.68
CA LEU A 36 27.80 -9.58 8.96
C LEU A 36 27.76 -10.32 10.32
N ASP A 37 26.83 -9.96 11.19
CA ASP A 37 26.64 -10.62 12.49
C ASP A 37 25.87 -11.94 12.35
N LEU A 38 25.27 -12.20 11.18
CA LEU A 38 24.52 -13.42 10.88
C LEU A 38 25.38 -14.42 10.10
N THR A 39 25.25 -15.70 10.44
CA THR A 39 25.74 -16.80 9.62
C THR A 39 24.94 -16.92 8.31
N PRO A 40 25.49 -17.54 7.25
CA PRO A 40 24.76 -17.77 6.00
C PRO A 40 23.44 -18.52 6.19
N GLU A 41 23.37 -19.43 7.17
CA GLU A 41 22.18 -20.21 7.50
C GLU A 41 21.10 -19.34 8.14
N GLU A 42 21.47 -18.44 9.05
CA GLU A 42 20.55 -17.47 9.66
C GLU A 42 20.04 -16.44 8.66
N GLN A 43 20.92 -15.94 7.77
CA GLN A 43 20.52 -15.04 6.68
C GLN A 43 19.47 -15.70 5.79
N LYS A 44 19.68 -16.97 5.42
CA LYS A 44 18.73 -17.74 4.61
C LYS A 44 17.40 -17.93 5.34
N LEU A 45 17.41 -18.28 6.62
CA LEU A 45 16.19 -18.48 7.40
C LEU A 45 15.36 -17.19 7.48
N ARG A 46 15.97 -16.07 7.87
CA ARG A 46 15.28 -14.76 7.97
C ARG A 46 14.75 -14.29 6.61
N THR A 47 15.49 -14.55 5.54
CA THR A 47 15.03 -14.26 4.16
C THR A 47 13.79 -15.07 3.83
N LEU A 48 13.74 -16.36 4.18
CA LEU A 48 12.55 -17.19 3.95
C LEU A 48 11.35 -16.72 4.78
N GLU A 49 11.56 -16.28 6.02
CA GLU A 49 10.50 -15.69 6.86
C GLU A 49 9.92 -14.42 6.24
N TYR A 50 10.79 -13.49 5.79
CA TYR A 50 10.37 -12.28 5.08
C TYR A 50 9.55 -12.62 3.83
N LEU A 51 10.07 -13.50 2.97
CA LEU A 51 9.40 -13.89 1.74
C LEU A 51 8.04 -14.57 2.02
N GLY A 52 7.96 -15.38 3.07
CA GLY A 52 6.71 -16.01 3.51
C GLY A 52 5.66 -15.00 3.95
N ILE A 53 6.04 -14.04 4.80
CA ILE A 53 5.16 -12.97 5.27
C ILE A 53 4.73 -12.02 4.15
N SER A 54 5.68 -11.60 3.29
CA SER A 54 5.40 -10.75 2.13
C SER A 54 4.44 -11.45 1.16
N ARG A 55 4.67 -12.74 0.85
CA ARG A 55 3.77 -13.51 -0.02
C ARG A 55 2.37 -13.69 0.57
N LEU A 56 2.28 -13.90 1.89
CA LEU A 56 1.01 -13.96 2.60
C LEU A 56 0.25 -12.63 2.47
N GLY A 57 0.93 -11.52 2.76
CA GLY A 57 0.34 -10.19 2.66
C GLY A 57 -0.08 -9.80 1.24
N SER A 58 0.71 -10.16 0.22
CA SER A 58 0.37 -9.96 -1.20
C SER A 58 -0.95 -10.64 -1.57
N ASN A 59 -1.10 -11.92 -1.19
CA ASN A 59 -2.33 -12.68 -1.45
C ASN A 59 -3.53 -12.08 -0.71
N LEU A 60 -3.37 -11.73 0.57
CA LEU A 60 -4.41 -11.11 1.38
C LEU A 60 -4.83 -9.76 0.82
N PHE A 61 -3.87 -8.90 0.49
CA PHE A 61 -4.13 -7.58 -0.07
C PHE A 61 -4.90 -7.69 -1.39
N SER A 62 -4.45 -8.55 -2.31
CA SER A 62 -5.13 -8.80 -3.58
C SER A 62 -6.57 -9.30 -3.39
N GLN A 63 -6.81 -10.15 -2.39
CA GLN A 63 -8.15 -10.60 -2.05
C GLN A 63 -9.00 -9.47 -1.46
N MET A 64 -8.49 -8.74 -0.47
CA MET A 64 -9.20 -7.63 0.19
C MET A 64 -9.54 -6.49 -0.79
N VAL A 65 -8.65 -6.19 -1.73
CA VAL A 65 -8.93 -5.25 -2.84
C VAL A 65 -10.08 -5.76 -3.70
N SER A 66 -10.12 -7.06 -4.00
CA SER A 66 -11.22 -7.66 -4.78
C SER A 66 -12.56 -7.52 -4.06
N ASP A 67 -12.58 -7.84 -2.77
CA ASP A 67 -13.77 -7.74 -1.93
C ASP A 67 -14.25 -6.28 -1.82
N TYR A 68 -13.31 -5.34 -1.61
CA TYR A 68 -13.60 -3.91 -1.56
C TYR A 68 -14.22 -3.40 -2.88
N LEU A 69 -13.61 -3.73 -4.02
CA LEU A 69 -14.14 -3.30 -5.33
C LEU A 69 -15.49 -3.94 -5.64
N TYR A 70 -15.72 -5.20 -5.25
CA TYR A 70 -17.03 -5.82 -5.44
C TYR A 70 -18.12 -5.17 -4.60
N LEU A 71 -17.83 -4.86 -3.33
CA LEU A 71 -18.78 -4.24 -2.42
C LEU A 71 -19.09 -2.78 -2.78
N HIS A 72 -18.09 -2.02 -3.23
CA HIS A 72 -18.22 -0.57 -3.41
C HIS A 72 -18.27 -0.09 -4.86
N CYS A 73 -17.75 -0.88 -5.81
CA CYS A 73 -17.55 -0.49 -7.20
C CYS A 73 -18.22 -1.45 -8.20
N SER A 74 -19.01 -2.43 -7.76
CA SER A 74 -19.67 -3.41 -8.66
C SER A 74 -20.55 -2.78 -9.75
N HIS A 75 -21.10 -1.59 -9.51
CA HIS A 75 -21.87 -0.83 -10.49
C HIS A 75 -21.05 -0.38 -11.71
N LEU A 76 -19.71 -0.34 -11.61
CA LEU A 76 -18.81 0.03 -12.71
C LEU A 76 -18.57 -1.11 -13.72
N GLY A 77 -19.01 -2.32 -13.40
CA GLY A 77 -18.85 -3.51 -14.25
C GLY A 77 -17.54 -4.28 -14.03
N SER A 78 -17.56 -5.57 -14.36
CA SER A 78 -16.47 -6.52 -14.07
C SER A 78 -15.13 -6.16 -14.71
N ALA A 79 -15.13 -5.70 -15.97
CA ALA A 79 -13.91 -5.31 -16.67
C ALA A 79 -13.22 -4.13 -15.97
N THR A 80 -13.98 -3.10 -15.59
CA THR A 80 -13.49 -1.93 -14.85
C THR A 80 -12.93 -2.33 -13.48
N CYS A 81 -13.64 -3.15 -12.71
CA CYS A 81 -13.15 -3.65 -11.43
C CYS A 81 -11.85 -4.45 -11.58
N THR A 82 -11.68 -5.18 -12.68
CA THR A 82 -10.45 -5.94 -12.97
C THR A 82 -9.28 -5.00 -13.25
N LEU A 83 -9.49 -3.93 -14.02
CA LEU A 83 -8.47 -2.91 -14.29
C LEU A 83 -8.07 -2.19 -13.00
N LEU A 84 -9.05 -1.71 -12.23
CA LEU A 84 -8.80 -1.07 -10.93
C LEU A 84 -8.02 -1.97 -9.99
N LYS A 85 -8.37 -3.26 -9.93
CA LYS A 85 -7.61 -4.22 -9.13
C LYS A 85 -6.16 -4.29 -9.58
N SER A 86 -5.92 -4.42 -10.89
CA SER A 86 -4.56 -4.49 -11.45
C SER A 86 -3.72 -3.28 -11.06
N ASP A 87 -4.31 -2.09 -11.10
CA ASP A 87 -3.62 -0.86 -10.73
C ASP A 87 -3.35 -0.80 -9.22
N LEU A 88 -4.35 -1.12 -8.39
CA LEU A 88 -4.24 -1.08 -6.92
C LEU A 88 -3.19 -2.04 -6.35
N VAL A 89 -3.02 -3.20 -6.97
CA VAL A 89 -2.02 -4.22 -6.56
C VAL A 89 -0.69 -4.08 -7.31
N SER A 90 -0.53 -3.03 -8.11
CA SER A 90 0.72 -2.80 -8.84
C SER A 90 1.84 -2.34 -7.90
N PRO A 91 3.10 -2.71 -8.18
CA PRO A 91 4.24 -2.26 -7.38
C PRO A 91 4.34 -0.74 -7.25
N ALA A 92 3.99 0.00 -8.31
CA ALA A 92 4.01 1.47 -8.29
C ALA A 92 3.04 2.05 -7.25
N ILE A 93 1.78 1.58 -7.23
CA ILE A 93 0.79 2.06 -6.24
C ILE A 93 1.15 1.61 -4.83
N LEU A 94 1.61 0.37 -4.67
CA LEU A 94 2.03 -0.14 -3.36
C LEU A 94 3.25 0.62 -2.82
N ALA A 95 4.23 0.96 -3.66
CA ALA A 95 5.36 1.79 -3.28
C ALA A 95 4.94 3.19 -2.83
N GLN A 96 4.02 3.83 -3.56
CA GLN A 96 3.46 5.13 -3.18
C GLN A 96 2.73 5.05 -1.83
N LEU A 97 1.98 3.97 -1.59
CA LEU A 97 1.35 3.71 -0.30
C LEU A 97 2.40 3.62 0.81
N THR A 98 3.44 2.83 0.63
CA THR A 98 4.56 2.67 1.60
C THR A 98 5.16 4.01 1.99
N ILE A 99 5.48 4.86 1.00
CA ILE A 99 6.05 6.20 1.23
C ILE A 99 5.05 7.10 1.94
N LYS A 100 3.77 7.08 1.54
CA LYS A 100 2.74 7.94 2.11
C LYS A 100 2.52 7.71 3.61
N ILE A 101 2.74 6.48 4.08
CA ILE A 101 2.72 6.15 5.52
C ILE A 101 4.11 6.02 6.15
N ASN A 102 5.15 6.48 5.45
CA ASN A 102 6.52 6.53 5.93
C ASN A 102 7.06 5.18 6.42
N LEU A 103 6.63 4.05 5.85
CA LEU A 103 7.15 2.75 6.28
C LEU A 103 8.63 2.59 5.94
N ASP A 104 9.07 3.17 4.83
CA ASP A 104 10.46 3.24 4.40
C ASP A 104 11.38 3.83 5.49
N GLN A 105 10.91 4.88 6.17
CA GLN A 105 11.68 5.58 7.23
C GLN A 105 11.85 4.73 8.51
N GLY A 106 11.01 3.73 8.71
CA GLY A 106 11.07 2.81 9.85
C GLY A 106 11.72 1.46 9.54
N SER A 107 12.17 1.25 8.30
CA SER A 107 12.61 -0.04 7.78
C SER A 107 14.10 -0.07 7.45
N ASP A 108 14.67 -1.26 7.37
CA ASP A 108 16.02 -1.50 6.86
C ASP A 108 15.94 -2.14 5.48
N LEU A 109 16.15 -1.32 4.44
CA LEU A 109 16.02 -1.73 3.03
C LEU A 109 17.34 -2.22 2.42
N GLY A 110 18.45 -2.13 3.17
CA GLY A 110 19.80 -2.40 2.69
C GLY A 110 20.51 -1.12 2.25
N LYS A 111 21.84 -1.10 2.37
CA LYS A 111 22.68 0.09 2.12
C LYS A 111 22.63 0.53 0.67
N ASN A 112 22.44 -0.42 -0.24
CA ASN A 112 22.42 -0.16 -1.67
C ASN A 112 21.03 0.25 -2.19
N TYR A 113 19.98 0.21 -1.37
CA TYR A 113 18.62 0.59 -1.78
C TYR A 113 18.55 1.96 -2.49
N PRO A 114 19.18 3.04 -1.98
CA PRO A 114 19.11 4.35 -2.64
C PRO A 114 19.85 4.43 -3.99
N LEU A 115 20.69 3.43 -4.30
CA LEU A 115 21.47 3.35 -5.54
C LEU A 115 20.75 2.51 -6.62
N LYS A 116 19.66 1.84 -6.27
CA LYS A 116 18.88 1.03 -7.21
C LYS A 116 18.13 1.90 -8.21
N PRO A 117 17.87 1.41 -9.43
CA PRO A 117 16.93 2.06 -10.34
C PRO A 117 15.52 2.18 -9.74
N ASP A 118 14.75 3.18 -10.17
CA ASP A 118 13.42 3.48 -9.60
C ASP A 118 12.48 2.27 -9.57
N PHE A 119 12.42 1.48 -10.66
CA PHE A 119 11.56 0.30 -10.71
C PHE A 119 11.95 -0.79 -9.70
N GLU A 120 13.22 -0.89 -9.32
CA GLU A 120 13.67 -1.81 -8.27
C GLU A 120 13.36 -1.24 -6.88
N GLN A 121 13.47 0.08 -6.70
CA GLN A 121 13.06 0.73 -5.45
C GLN A 121 11.56 0.55 -5.21
N GLU A 122 10.74 0.76 -6.25
CA GLU A 122 9.29 0.51 -6.20
C GLU A 122 8.98 -0.93 -5.81
N LYS A 123 9.69 -1.90 -6.40
CA LYS A 123 9.52 -3.31 -6.05
C LYS A 123 9.83 -3.57 -4.57
N VAL A 124 10.94 -3.05 -4.04
CA VAL A 124 11.32 -3.19 -2.62
C VAL A 124 10.26 -2.57 -1.70
N LEU A 125 9.78 -1.37 -2.02
CA LEU A 125 8.74 -0.69 -1.23
C LEU A 125 7.39 -1.39 -1.31
N SER A 126 7.05 -1.97 -2.46
CA SER A 126 5.86 -2.79 -2.64
C SER A 126 5.92 -4.05 -1.77
N GLU A 127 7.04 -4.78 -1.81
CA GLU A 127 7.24 -5.99 -1.00
C GLU A 127 7.20 -5.67 0.51
N LEU A 128 7.74 -4.51 0.91
CA LEU A 128 7.66 -4.00 2.29
C LEU A 128 6.19 -3.76 2.73
N PHE A 129 5.37 -3.13 1.88
CA PHE A 129 3.96 -2.94 2.18
C PHE A 129 3.26 -4.29 2.41
N GLU A 130 3.46 -5.23 1.48
CA GLU A 130 2.88 -6.56 1.55
C GLU A 130 3.36 -7.30 2.80
N ALA A 131 4.65 -7.20 3.14
CA ALA A 131 5.19 -7.80 4.35
C ALA A 131 4.53 -7.25 5.62
N VAL A 132 4.30 -5.93 5.69
CA VAL A 132 3.59 -5.31 6.82
C VAL A 132 2.14 -5.77 6.89
N VAL A 133 1.42 -5.88 5.77
CA VAL A 133 0.06 -6.43 5.75
C VAL A 133 0.04 -7.88 6.27
N GLY A 134 1.00 -8.70 5.84
CA GLY A 134 1.16 -10.08 6.32
C GLY A 134 1.44 -10.16 7.83
N ALA A 135 2.33 -9.30 8.33
CA ALA A 135 2.66 -9.21 9.76
C ALA A 135 1.45 -8.78 10.60
N VAL A 136 0.68 -7.78 10.14
CA VAL A 136 -0.55 -7.32 10.82
C VAL A 136 -1.60 -8.43 10.89
N TYR A 137 -1.81 -9.18 9.79
CA TYR A 137 -2.72 -10.31 9.77
C TYR A 137 -2.34 -11.40 10.77
N LEU A 138 -1.04 -11.70 10.88
CA LEU A 138 -0.52 -12.68 11.83
C LEU A 138 -0.61 -12.20 13.29
N GLU A 139 -0.34 -10.91 13.55
CA GLU A 139 -0.54 -10.30 14.88
C GLU A 139 -1.99 -10.39 15.35
N TRP A 140 -2.95 -10.34 14.43
CA TRP A 140 -4.37 -10.52 14.72
C TRP A 140 -4.83 -11.97 14.58
N GLU A 141 -3.93 -12.93 14.82
CA GLU A 141 -4.25 -14.36 14.89
C GLU A 141 -4.93 -14.90 13.62
N ARG A 142 -4.64 -14.29 12.46
CA ARG A 142 -5.24 -14.61 11.15
C ARG A 142 -6.72 -14.19 11.02
N ASP A 143 -7.12 -13.14 11.73
CA ASP A 143 -8.44 -12.53 11.59
C ASP A 143 -8.52 -11.69 10.30
N PHE A 144 -9.14 -12.27 9.28
CA PHE A 144 -9.31 -11.63 7.98
C PHE A 144 -10.20 -10.39 8.05
N GLU A 145 -11.31 -10.44 8.79
CA GLU A 145 -12.27 -9.34 8.87
C GLU A 145 -11.67 -8.12 9.56
N LYS A 146 -10.99 -8.33 10.68
CA LYS A 146 -10.26 -7.27 11.39
C LYS A 146 -9.17 -6.66 10.53
N THR A 147 -8.44 -7.49 9.79
CA THR A 147 -7.39 -7.04 8.86
C THR A 147 -7.96 -6.25 7.69
N TYR A 148 -9.03 -6.74 7.08
CA TYR A 148 -9.77 -6.05 6.01
C TYR A 148 -10.27 -4.69 6.48
N ASN A 149 -10.93 -4.62 7.64
CA ASN A 149 -11.49 -3.38 8.17
C ASN A 149 -10.39 -2.34 8.45
N TRP A 150 -9.24 -2.77 8.98
CA TRP A 150 -8.09 -1.88 9.16
C TRP A 150 -7.56 -1.38 7.80
N LEU A 151 -7.32 -2.27 6.86
CA LEU A 151 -6.76 -1.93 5.55
C LEU A 151 -7.71 -1.01 4.76
N ALA A 152 -9.00 -1.32 4.76
CA ALA A 152 -10.03 -0.56 4.04
C ALA A 152 -10.15 0.87 4.58
N ASN A 153 -10.22 1.01 5.92
CA ASN A 153 -10.39 2.31 6.58
C ASN A 153 -9.12 3.19 6.50
N GLN A 154 -7.93 2.58 6.50
CA GLN A 154 -6.68 3.34 6.43
C GLN A 154 -6.25 3.67 5.00
N PHE A 155 -6.46 2.76 4.04
CA PHE A 155 -5.82 2.84 2.72
C PHE A 155 -6.79 2.72 1.55
N LEU A 156 -7.58 1.65 1.46
CA LEU A 156 -8.30 1.32 0.22
C LEU A 156 -9.26 2.42 -0.19
N ALA A 157 -10.04 2.96 0.74
CA ALA A 157 -10.96 4.05 0.42
C ALA A 157 -10.21 5.24 -0.19
N GLY A 158 -9.14 5.71 0.44
CA GLY A 158 -8.37 6.87 -0.05
C GLY A 158 -7.71 6.63 -1.41
N VAL A 159 -7.14 5.44 -1.65
CA VAL A 159 -6.45 5.14 -2.91
C VAL A 159 -7.42 4.90 -4.06
N VAL A 160 -8.50 4.15 -3.82
CA VAL A 160 -9.53 3.93 -4.84
C VAL A 160 -10.17 5.27 -5.23
N ASN A 161 -10.43 6.15 -4.25
CA ASN A 161 -10.84 7.55 -4.47
C ASN A 161 -9.91 8.26 -5.44
N GLN A 162 -8.60 8.21 -5.19
CA GLN A 162 -7.62 8.88 -6.03
C GLN A 162 -7.55 8.29 -7.44
N ILE A 163 -7.42 6.97 -7.58
CA ILE A 163 -7.31 6.30 -8.90
C ILE A 163 -8.54 6.57 -9.75
N LEU A 164 -9.73 6.49 -9.15
CA LEU A 164 -10.95 6.84 -9.87
C LEU A 164 -10.93 8.30 -10.32
N MET A 165 -10.49 9.24 -9.48
CA MET A 165 -10.38 10.65 -9.91
C MET A 165 -9.50 10.80 -11.14
N ASP A 166 -8.33 10.16 -11.13
CA ASP A 166 -7.33 10.28 -12.19
C ASP A 166 -7.87 9.71 -13.51
N LEU A 167 -8.49 8.53 -13.48
CA LEU A 167 -9.17 7.93 -14.64
C LEU A 167 -10.28 8.86 -15.19
N PHE A 168 -11.08 9.43 -14.31
CA PHE A 168 -12.19 10.26 -14.77
C PHE A 168 -11.76 11.60 -15.33
N ILE A 169 -10.69 12.18 -14.81
CA ILE A 169 -10.06 13.39 -15.39
C ILE A 169 -9.56 13.10 -16.81
N GLU A 170 -9.01 11.91 -17.05
CA GLU A 170 -8.48 11.52 -18.35
C GLU A 170 -9.58 11.23 -19.38
N PHE A 171 -10.65 10.55 -18.98
CA PHE A 171 -11.63 10.00 -19.92
C PHE A 171 -12.98 10.74 -20.00
N VAL A 172 -13.31 11.61 -19.04
CA VAL A 172 -14.62 12.28 -18.98
C VAL A 172 -14.45 13.80 -19.07
N PRO A 173 -14.95 14.46 -20.12
CA PRO A 173 -14.94 15.91 -20.21
C PRO A 173 -15.59 16.57 -19.00
N ALA A 174 -14.99 17.64 -18.47
CA ALA A 174 -15.48 18.33 -17.28
C ALA A 174 -16.93 18.86 -17.40
N ALA A 175 -17.44 19.01 -18.62
CA ALA A 175 -18.81 19.41 -18.89
C ALA A 175 -19.85 18.34 -18.52
N ASP A 176 -19.42 17.07 -18.46
CA ASP A 176 -20.28 15.91 -18.22
C ASP A 176 -20.22 15.42 -16.76
N TRP A 177 -19.54 16.17 -15.88
CA TRP A 177 -19.44 15.87 -14.45
C TRP A 177 -20.70 16.33 -13.69
N ASP A 178 -21.77 15.54 -13.74
CA ASP A 178 -23.04 15.83 -13.03
C ASP A 178 -23.26 14.97 -11.77
N ALA A 179 -24.32 15.29 -11.01
CA ALA A 179 -24.67 14.61 -9.76
C ALA A 179 -25.21 13.17 -9.94
N ASN A 180 -25.62 12.79 -11.16
CA ASN A 180 -26.10 11.45 -11.48
C ASN A 180 -24.95 10.53 -11.91
N PHE A 181 -23.81 11.10 -12.30
CA PHE A 181 -22.63 10.36 -12.72
C PHE A 181 -21.90 9.67 -11.54
N TYR A 182 -22.06 10.14 -10.28
CA TYR A 182 -21.34 9.58 -9.12
C TYR A 182 -22.14 9.36 -7.83
N PRO A 183 -22.90 8.25 -7.73
CA PRO A 183 -23.38 7.74 -6.44
C PRO A 183 -22.24 7.48 -5.44
N TRP A 184 -21.05 7.13 -5.95
CA TRP A 184 -19.90 6.75 -5.13
C TRP A 184 -19.19 7.93 -4.45
N PHE A 185 -19.11 9.11 -5.10
CA PHE A 185 -18.54 10.31 -4.46
C PHE A 185 -19.40 10.77 -3.27
N GLY A 186 -20.73 10.79 -3.48
CA GLY A 186 -21.68 11.12 -2.42
C GLY A 186 -21.59 10.14 -1.24
N SER A 187 -21.39 8.85 -1.54
CA SER A 187 -21.23 7.79 -0.53
C SER A 187 -19.89 7.82 0.20
N ASN A 188 -18.84 8.42 -0.38
CA ASN A 188 -17.49 8.52 0.20
C ASN A 188 -17.10 9.96 0.60
N HIS A 189 -18.07 10.88 0.66
CA HIS A 189 -17.87 12.29 1.00
C HIS A 189 -16.78 13.00 0.16
N LEU A 190 -16.60 12.58 -1.09
CA LEU A 190 -15.67 13.23 -2.01
C LEU A 190 -16.33 14.43 -2.68
N THR A 191 -15.58 15.52 -2.83
CA THR A 191 -16.01 16.67 -3.63
C THR A 191 -15.59 16.46 -5.08
N CYS A 192 -16.51 16.73 -6.02
CA CYS A 192 -16.21 16.81 -7.45
C CYS A 192 -14.96 17.70 -7.69
N PRO A 193 -14.01 17.35 -8.57
CA PRO A 193 -12.80 18.15 -8.77
C PRO A 193 -13.06 19.55 -9.36
N SER A 194 -14.30 19.94 -9.65
CA SER A 194 -14.65 21.27 -10.11
C SER A 194 -14.94 22.24 -8.95
N LYS A 195 -13.95 23.11 -8.70
CA LYS A 195 -13.93 24.42 -8.00
C LYS A 195 -12.90 24.50 -6.86
N LYS A 196 -11.61 24.33 -7.18
CA LYS A 196 -10.61 25.24 -6.62
C LYS A 196 -10.32 26.31 -7.67
N SER A 197 -10.67 27.54 -7.33
CA SER A 197 -10.32 28.74 -8.08
C SER A 197 -8.86 28.67 -8.51
N ALA A 198 -8.63 28.86 -9.80
CA ALA A 198 -7.33 29.21 -10.34
C ALA A 198 -6.73 30.36 -9.51
N SER A 199 -5.83 30.04 -8.59
CA SER A 199 -4.85 30.97 -8.09
C SER A 199 -3.65 30.18 -7.59
N LYS A 200 -2.56 30.38 -8.32
CA LYS A 200 -1.18 29.91 -8.13
C LYS A 200 -0.87 28.51 -8.66
N SER A 201 -0.55 28.53 -9.95
CA SER A 201 0.63 27.84 -10.48
C SER A 201 1.82 27.98 -9.53
N THR A 202 2.31 26.86 -9.03
CA THR A 202 3.75 26.64 -8.95
C THR A 202 3.97 25.21 -9.42
N SER A 203 4.46 25.15 -10.66
CA SER A 203 5.08 24.01 -11.32
C SER A 203 5.88 23.11 -10.39
N LEU A 204 5.87 21.80 -10.64
CA LEU A 204 7.08 20.99 -10.79
C LEU A 204 6.70 19.63 -11.40
N PHE A 205 6.68 19.61 -12.74
CA PHE A 205 7.15 18.46 -13.51
C PHE A 205 8.69 18.51 -13.54
N CYS A 206 9.30 17.34 -13.70
CA CYS A 206 10.72 17.03 -13.88
C CYS A 206 11.60 17.01 -12.62
N SER A 207 12.05 15.80 -12.27
CA SER A 207 13.40 15.36 -12.66
C SER A 207 13.31 13.95 -13.22
#